data_AF-A0A8H4VMB8-F1
#
_entry.id   AF-A0A8H4VMB8-F1
#
_cell.length_a   1.000
_cell.length_b   1.000
_cell.length_c   1.000
_cell.angle_alpha   90.00
_cell.angle_beta   90.00
_cell.angle_gamma   90.00
#
_symmetry.space_group_name_H-M   'P 1'
#
loop_
_entity.id
_entity.type
_entity.pdbx_description
1 polymer ?
#
loop_
_entity_poly.entity_id
_entity_poly.type
_entity_poly.pdbx_seq_one_letter_code
_entity_poly.pdbx_strand_id
1 'polypeptide(L)'
;MQHISESSLNELPSRVKYLRDFIGFTSDDAAALHAARDVVAPLVPTIVDMVYEKLLSFDITSKAFVPRQTGYSGKAPTKLSELSLEHPQIKFRKDFLAGYLAKLVTMDYEKIETWQYLDKVGLMHTGQAGFAHRVTKPALRVEYIHCAILLGYVEDILVNTVINHPDLDLNARAANKNSMFVMPPGPNQQPLYRVTVEMDLNPFLPVSYVTKIYRCGGGGHTELIGEFAFAVNNKRAVIRMGDTTTRLSSALYSVNSSPRHFNWILGNRLHWDCRQVLEDGSPRCVCYLPSDAGVRSSTSSTPESRGLDIAIFTPPPPDRSPPLPDATLLVYPYGHQLLDEIIVSALVVERMLTR
;
A
#
# COMPACT_ATOMS: atom_id res chain seq x y z
N MET A 1 8.56 28.93 -7.88
CA MET A 1 9.53 28.34 -6.94
C MET A 1 9.51 29.19 -5.68
N GLN A 2 9.21 28.60 -4.52
CA GLN A 2 9.20 29.32 -3.24
C GLN A 2 10.64 29.51 -2.75
N HIS A 3 11.03 30.74 -2.39
CA HIS A 3 12.33 31.02 -1.80
C HIS A 3 12.32 30.75 -0.29
N ILE A 4 13.35 30.05 0.21
CA ILE A 4 13.60 29.81 1.63
C ILE A 4 15.07 30.15 1.89
N SER A 5 15.33 31.01 2.88
CA SER A 5 16.70 31.33 3.28
C SER A 5 17.22 30.31 4.30
N GLU A 6 18.48 29.91 4.20
CA GLU A 6 19.09 28.96 5.14
C GLU A 6 19.01 29.46 6.58
N SER A 7 19.26 30.75 6.80
CA SER A 7 19.22 31.37 8.13
C SER A 7 17.83 31.32 8.76
N SER A 8 16.75 31.41 7.97
CA SER A 8 15.39 31.32 8.48
C SER A 8 15.08 29.96 9.12
N LEU A 9 15.77 28.90 8.72
CA LEU A 9 15.58 27.55 9.27
C LEU A 9 16.13 27.39 10.70
N ASN A 10 16.78 28.40 11.26
CA ASN A 10 17.08 28.42 12.70
C ASN A 10 15.84 28.72 13.55
N GLU A 11 14.82 29.35 12.96
CA GLU A 11 13.57 29.71 13.64
C GLU A 11 12.52 28.60 13.47
N LEU A 12 11.92 28.16 14.57
CA LEU A 12 10.93 27.09 14.57
C LEU A 12 9.72 27.37 13.64
N PRO A 13 9.10 28.56 13.63
CA PRO A 13 7.96 28.83 12.74
C PRO A 13 8.31 28.66 11.26
N SER A 14 9.50 29.08 10.84
CA SER A 14 9.98 28.93 9.47
C SER A 14 10.21 27.47 9.10
N ARG A 15 10.81 26.68 10.02
CA ARG A 15 10.98 25.22 9.83
C ARG A 15 9.64 24.50 9.68
N VAL A 16 8.66 24.83 10.53
CA VAL A 16 7.32 24.23 10.49
C VAL A 16 6.61 24.59 9.19
N LYS A 17 6.64 25.87 8.79
CA LYS A 17 6.03 26.30 7.53
C LYS A 17 6.66 25.56 6.35
N TYR A 18 7.99 25.56 6.26
CA TYR A 18 8.70 24.87 5.19
C TYR A 18 8.38 23.38 5.15
N LEU A 19 8.37 22.71 6.31
CA LEU A 19 8.00 21.29 6.42
C LEU A 19 6.60 21.04 5.87
N ARG A 20 5.59 21.80 6.33
CA ARG A 20 4.20 21.64 5.90
C ARG A 20 4.04 21.87 4.39
N ASP A 21 4.66 22.93 3.86
CA ASP A 21 4.63 23.23 2.42
C ASP A 21 5.29 22.11 1.61
N PHE A 22 6.43 21.57 2.08
CA PHE A 22 7.22 20.58 1.36
C PHE A 22 6.52 19.22 1.27
N ILE A 23 5.91 18.76 2.36
CA ILE A 23 5.21 17.47 2.40
C ILE A 23 3.72 17.58 2.06
N GLY A 24 3.21 18.80 1.83
CA GLY A 24 1.80 19.06 1.57
C GLY A 24 0.90 18.80 2.77
N PHE A 25 1.36 19.06 4.01
CA PHE A 25 0.57 18.83 5.23
C PHE A 25 -0.45 19.96 5.45
N THR A 26 -1.72 19.61 5.31
CA THR A 26 -2.89 20.48 5.39
C THR A 26 -3.75 20.18 6.62
N SER A 27 -4.86 20.92 6.77
CA SER A 27 -5.90 20.62 7.76
C SER A 27 -6.55 19.25 7.54
N ASP A 28 -6.60 18.78 6.30
CA ASP A 28 -7.23 17.50 5.96
C ASP A 28 -6.39 16.33 6.50
N ASP A 29 -5.06 16.46 6.47
CA ASP A 29 -4.13 15.50 7.08
C ASP A 29 -4.28 15.46 8.60
N ALA A 30 -4.42 16.63 9.24
CA ALA A 30 -4.69 16.71 10.67
C ALA A 30 -6.02 16.04 11.04
N ALA A 31 -7.07 16.26 10.23
CA ALA A 31 -8.36 15.60 10.41
C ALA A 31 -8.26 14.07 10.22
N ALA A 32 -7.48 13.60 9.24
CA ALA A 32 -7.23 12.18 9.04
C ALA A 32 -6.48 11.54 10.23
N LEU A 33 -5.49 12.23 10.80
CA LEU A 33 -4.80 11.79 12.02
C LEU A 33 -5.77 11.68 13.21
N HIS A 34 -6.68 12.63 13.37
CA HIS A 34 -7.71 12.58 14.43
C HIS A 34 -8.71 11.44 14.21
N ALA A 35 -9.14 11.21 12.97
CA ALA A 35 -10.03 10.11 12.63
C ALA A 35 -9.38 8.74 12.88
N ALA A 36 -8.05 8.64 12.74
CA ALA A 36 -7.30 7.41 13.02
C ALA A 36 -7.16 7.09 14.52
N ARG A 37 -7.54 8.01 15.43
CA ARG A 37 -7.36 7.85 16.88
C ARG A 37 -7.87 6.51 17.41
N ASP A 38 -9.11 6.15 17.08
CA ASP A 38 -9.77 4.96 17.65
C ASP A 38 -9.24 3.66 17.02
N VAL A 39 -8.58 3.76 15.85
CA VAL A 39 -7.86 2.66 15.21
C VAL A 39 -6.47 2.50 15.82
N VAL A 40 -5.74 3.60 16.05
CA VAL A 40 -4.36 3.57 16.55
C VAL A 40 -4.31 3.22 18.04
N ALA A 41 -5.22 3.75 18.87
CA ALA A 41 -5.14 3.60 20.32
C ALA A 41 -5.09 2.13 20.81
N PRO A 42 -5.92 1.19 20.31
CA PRO A 42 -5.83 -0.22 20.69
C PRO A 42 -4.52 -0.91 20.28
N LEU A 43 -3.83 -0.38 19.26
CA LEU A 43 -2.61 -0.96 18.70
C LEU A 43 -1.34 -0.51 19.43
N VAL A 44 -1.40 0.63 20.14
CA VAL A 44 -0.23 1.24 20.80
C VAL A 44 0.57 0.25 21.65
N PRO A 45 -0.03 -0.60 22.52
CA PRO A 45 0.76 -1.54 23.32
C PRO A 45 1.61 -2.48 22.46
N THR A 46 1.02 -3.08 21.43
CA THR A 46 1.70 -3.99 20.51
C THR A 46 2.81 -3.30 19.73
N ILE A 47 2.54 -2.10 19.20
CA ILE A 47 3.52 -1.32 18.43
C ILE A 47 4.73 -0.98 19.30
N VAL A 48 4.49 -0.54 20.53
CA VAL A 48 5.57 -0.19 21.47
C VAL A 48 6.42 -1.41 21.80
N ASP A 49 5.83 -2.60 21.97
CA ASP A 49 6.58 -3.84 22.19
C ASP A 49 7.48 -4.18 21.00
N MET A 50 6.96 -4.12 19.78
CA MET A 50 7.72 -4.35 18.56
C MET A 50 8.88 -3.35 18.39
N VAL A 51 8.64 -2.07 18.69
CA VAL A 51 9.68 -1.03 18.67
C VAL A 51 10.82 -1.35 19.63
N TYR A 52 10.50 -1.71 20.87
CA TYR A 52 11.54 -2.00 21.87
C TYR A 52 12.25 -3.33 21.59
N GLU A 53 11.54 -4.34 21.09
CA GLU A 53 12.18 -5.59 20.64
C GLU A 53 13.21 -5.31 19.55
N LYS A 54 12.83 -4.50 18.54
CA LYS A 54 13.72 -4.09 17.46
C LYS A 54 14.91 -3.26 17.94
N LEU A 55 14.67 -2.32 18.85
CA LEU A 55 15.73 -1.49 19.43
C LEU A 55 16.70 -2.28 20.30
N LEU A 56 16.24 -3.35 20.95
CA LEU A 56 17.06 -4.21 21.78
C LEU A 56 17.77 -5.31 20.98
N SER A 57 17.37 -5.58 19.73
CA SER A 57 18.02 -6.59 18.88
C SER A 57 19.39 -6.18 18.32
N PHE A 58 19.79 -4.90 18.48
CA PHE A 58 21.09 -4.41 18.06
C PHE A 58 21.82 -3.74 19.23
N ASP A 59 23.10 -4.03 19.40
CA ASP A 59 23.95 -3.45 20.45
C ASP A 59 24.04 -1.91 20.32
N ILE A 60 24.17 -1.41 19.10
CA ILE A 60 24.34 0.01 18.80
C ILE A 60 23.14 0.87 19.20
N THR A 61 21.92 0.32 19.13
CA THR A 61 20.68 0.99 19.56
C THR A 61 20.39 0.72 21.03
N SER A 62 20.62 -0.52 21.50
CA SER A 62 20.31 -0.92 22.86
C SER A 62 21.16 -0.21 23.92
N LYS A 63 22.42 0.14 23.60
CA LYS A 63 23.31 0.87 24.52
C LYS A 63 22.76 2.20 25.02
N ALA A 64 21.86 2.84 24.26
CA ALA A 64 21.21 4.09 24.66
C ALA A 64 20.28 3.92 25.89
N PHE A 65 19.91 2.68 26.22
CA PHE A 65 19.03 2.34 27.34
C PHE A 65 19.77 1.85 28.59
N VAL A 66 21.11 1.74 28.54
CA VAL A 66 21.92 1.38 29.73
C VAL A 66 21.93 2.51 30.77
N PRO A 67 22.20 3.78 30.40
CA PRO A 67 22.18 4.87 31.38
C PRO A 67 20.81 4.99 32.04
N ARG A 68 20.80 5.44 33.29
CA ARG A 68 19.56 5.67 34.03
C ARG A 68 18.71 6.73 33.32
N GLN A 69 17.47 6.38 32.98
CA GLN A 69 16.52 7.31 32.37
C GLN A 69 16.18 8.45 33.34
N THR A 70 16.08 9.67 32.83
CA THR A 70 15.61 10.81 33.64
C THR A 70 14.17 10.57 34.11
N GLY A 71 13.93 10.72 35.42
CA GLY A 71 12.62 10.48 36.03
C GLY A 71 12.40 9.04 36.53
N TYR A 72 13.27 8.10 36.15
CA TYR A 72 13.23 6.73 36.66
C TYR A 72 14.07 6.61 37.94
N SER A 73 13.46 6.15 39.04
CA SER A 73 14.09 6.04 40.37
C SER A 73 14.66 4.65 40.68
N GLY A 74 14.26 3.62 39.92
CA GLY A 74 14.68 2.23 40.14
C GLY A 74 16.13 1.94 39.77
N LYS A 75 16.52 0.66 39.88
CA LYS A 75 17.85 0.19 39.47
C LYS A 75 17.98 0.28 37.95
N ALA A 76 19.02 0.96 37.49
CA ALA A 76 19.37 1.02 36.08
C ALA A 76 20.18 -0.23 35.68
N PRO A 77 20.07 -0.69 34.43
CA PRO A 77 20.90 -1.76 33.92
C PRO A 77 22.36 -1.30 33.86
N THR A 78 23.29 -2.22 34.08
CA THR A 78 24.74 -1.96 34.06
C THR A 78 25.41 -2.48 32.81
N LYS A 79 24.75 -3.38 32.08
CA LYS A 79 25.25 -4.03 30.85
C LYS A 79 24.09 -4.35 29.91
N LEU A 80 24.40 -4.53 28.62
CA LEU A 80 23.40 -4.79 27.58
C LEU A 80 22.57 -6.05 27.84
N SER A 81 23.17 -7.10 28.41
CA SER A 81 22.46 -8.36 28.67
C SER A 81 21.40 -8.29 29.77
N GLU A 82 21.32 -7.17 30.50
CA GLU A 82 20.25 -6.91 31.47
C GLU A 82 19.03 -6.22 30.82
N LEU A 83 19.14 -5.81 29.56
CA LEU A 83 18.05 -5.17 28.83
C LEU A 83 17.10 -6.23 28.28
N SER A 84 15.82 -6.07 28.61
CA SER A 84 14.71 -6.84 28.04
C SER A 84 13.43 -6.01 28.11
N LEU A 85 12.38 -6.46 27.43
CA LEU A 85 11.05 -5.85 27.53
C LEU A 85 10.52 -5.85 28.98
N GLU A 86 10.99 -6.78 29.80
CA GLU A 86 10.59 -6.93 31.19
C GLU A 86 11.37 -6.04 32.16
N HIS A 87 12.49 -5.45 31.72
CA HIS A 87 13.29 -4.59 32.59
C HIS A 87 12.48 -3.34 33.00
N PRO A 88 12.38 -2.97 34.29
CA PRO A 88 11.48 -1.90 34.73
C PRO A 88 11.79 -0.52 34.11
N GLN A 89 13.06 -0.21 33.84
CA GLN A 89 13.43 1.00 33.07
C GLN A 89 12.90 0.97 31.64
N ILE A 90 12.87 -0.20 30.99
CA ILE A 90 12.36 -0.34 29.63
C ILE A 90 10.84 -0.16 29.63
N LYS A 91 10.11 -0.79 30.57
CA LYS A 91 8.68 -0.53 30.77
C LYS A 91 8.38 0.95 30.99
N PHE A 92 9.15 1.61 31.86
CA PHE A 92 9.01 3.05 32.10
C PHE A 92 9.17 3.87 30.82
N ARG A 93 10.10 3.51 29.91
CA ARG A 93 10.27 4.22 28.64
C ARG A 93 9.21 3.85 27.59
N LYS A 94 8.68 2.63 27.63
CA LYS A 94 7.54 2.19 26.80
C LYS A 94 6.33 3.08 27.08
N ASP A 95 6.06 3.44 28.34
CA ASP A 95 4.97 4.33 28.71
C ASP A 95 5.07 5.72 28.05
N PHE A 96 6.28 6.29 27.98
CA PHE A 96 6.49 7.57 27.27
C PHE A 96 6.21 7.46 25.78
N LEU A 97 6.67 6.38 25.14
CA LEU A 97 6.43 6.17 23.71
C LEU A 97 4.94 5.94 23.45
N ALA A 98 4.26 5.16 24.29
CA ALA A 98 2.82 4.94 24.19
C ALA A 98 2.05 6.26 24.28
N GLY A 99 2.37 7.09 25.27
CA GLY A 99 1.79 8.42 25.42
C GLY A 99 2.10 9.33 24.23
N TYR A 100 3.31 9.25 23.66
CA TYR A 100 3.69 10.01 22.47
C TYR A 100 2.87 9.61 21.24
N LEU A 101 2.73 8.31 20.96
CA LEU A 101 1.94 7.81 19.83
C LEU A 101 0.46 8.21 19.94
N ALA A 102 -0.14 8.07 21.12
CA ALA A 102 -1.51 8.53 21.37
C ALA A 102 -1.66 10.05 21.19
N LYS A 103 -0.62 10.81 21.56
CA LYS A 103 -0.61 12.27 21.42
C LYS A 103 -0.56 12.69 19.94
N LEU A 104 0.21 12.02 19.08
CA LEU A 104 0.28 12.35 17.65
C LEU A 104 -1.10 12.35 16.96
N VAL A 105 -1.99 11.44 17.33
CA VAL A 105 -3.35 11.34 16.76
C VAL A 105 -4.40 12.20 17.48
N THR A 106 -3.99 13.00 18.47
CA THR A 106 -4.90 13.87 19.24
C THR A 106 -4.43 15.33 19.35
N MET A 107 -3.24 15.65 18.85
CA MET A 107 -2.68 17.00 18.89
C MET A 107 -3.39 17.97 17.96
N ASP A 108 -3.47 19.22 18.39
CA ASP A 108 -3.94 20.33 17.55
C ASP A 108 -2.76 20.88 16.74
N TYR A 109 -2.69 20.52 15.46
CA TYR A 109 -1.59 20.88 14.56
C TYR A 109 -1.61 22.34 14.11
N GLU A 110 -2.69 23.08 14.39
CA GLU A 110 -2.78 24.52 14.10
C GLU A 110 -2.17 25.39 15.21
N LYS A 111 -1.87 24.79 16.38
CA LYS A 111 -1.22 25.46 17.50
C LYS A 111 0.31 25.32 17.44
N ILE A 112 1.03 26.43 17.58
CA ILE A 112 2.50 26.43 17.57
C ILE A 112 3.09 25.61 18.74
N GLU A 113 2.36 25.51 19.85
CA GLU A 113 2.73 24.73 21.04
C GLU A 113 2.89 23.23 20.72
N THR A 114 2.10 22.71 19.77
CA THR A 114 2.23 21.34 19.26
C THR A 114 3.60 21.14 18.63
N TRP A 115 4.00 22.06 17.75
CA TRP A 115 5.28 22.00 17.07
C TRP A 115 6.46 22.25 18.03
N GLN A 116 6.31 23.13 19.02
CA GLN A 116 7.30 23.32 20.08
C GLN A 116 7.50 22.05 20.92
N TYR A 117 6.43 21.29 21.17
CA TYR A 117 6.54 20.00 21.84
C TYR A 117 7.32 19.00 20.99
N LEU A 118 7.01 18.88 19.69
CA LEU A 118 7.73 17.99 18.77
C LEU A 118 9.21 18.38 18.63
N ASP A 119 9.50 19.68 18.53
CA ASP A 119 10.87 20.20 18.48
C ASP A 119 11.66 19.82 19.74
N LYS A 120 11.04 19.96 20.93
CA LYS A 120 11.64 19.51 22.20
C LYS A 120 11.91 18.01 22.22
N VAL A 121 11.03 17.19 21.64
CA VAL A 121 11.24 15.74 21.51
C VAL A 121 12.47 15.46 20.65
N GLY A 122 12.62 16.14 19.51
CA GLY A 122 13.81 16.04 18.66
C GLY A 122 15.09 16.49 19.39
N LEU A 123 15.06 17.65 20.04
CA LEU A 123 16.20 18.20 20.78
C LEU A 123 16.69 17.25 21.88
N MET A 124 15.79 16.54 22.57
CA MET A 124 16.17 15.56 23.60
C MET A 124 17.06 14.42 23.09
N HIS A 125 17.05 14.13 21.78
CA HIS A 125 17.86 13.09 21.17
C HIS A 125 19.22 13.59 20.65
N THR A 126 19.44 14.90 20.61
CA THR A 126 20.71 15.50 20.14
C THR A 126 21.83 15.50 21.19
N GLY A 127 21.49 15.18 22.44
CA GLY A 127 22.39 15.32 23.58
C GLY A 127 22.51 16.75 24.12
N GLN A 128 21.86 17.74 23.52
CA GLN A 128 21.80 19.09 24.07
C GLN A 128 20.93 19.15 25.31
N ALA A 129 21.40 19.87 26.34
CA ALA A 129 20.63 20.12 27.53
C ALA A 129 19.53 21.15 27.22
N GLY A 130 18.29 20.68 26.98
CA GLY A 130 17.14 21.55 26.71
C GLY A 130 16.76 22.53 27.85
N PHE A 131 17.43 22.45 29.00
CA PHE A 131 17.31 23.39 30.14
C PHE A 131 18.64 23.45 30.91
N ALA A 132 18.95 24.60 31.52
CA ALA A 132 20.19 24.83 32.29
C ALA A 132 20.42 23.83 33.43
N HIS A 133 19.36 23.32 34.07
CA HIS A 133 19.45 22.33 35.15
C HIS A 133 19.80 20.89 34.66
N ARG A 134 19.98 20.69 33.35
CA ARG A 134 20.32 19.38 32.75
C ARG A 134 21.79 19.27 32.31
N VAL A 135 22.59 20.32 32.45
CA VAL A 135 24.01 20.35 32.04
C VAL A 135 24.85 19.25 32.72
N THR A 136 24.48 18.85 33.94
CA THR A 136 25.19 17.82 34.72
C THR A 136 24.64 16.41 34.53
N LYS A 137 23.57 16.22 33.73
CA LYS A 137 22.98 14.89 33.48
C LYS A 137 23.61 14.26 32.23
N PRO A 138 23.75 12.91 32.18
CA PRO A 138 24.23 12.23 30.99
C PRO A 138 23.36 12.61 29.78
N ALA A 139 24.03 13.10 28.73
CA ALA A 139 23.37 13.47 27.49
C ALA A 139 22.77 12.21 26.84
N LEU A 140 21.49 12.25 26.47
CA LEU A 140 20.92 11.28 25.56
C LEU A 140 21.23 11.75 24.14
N ARG A 141 22.29 11.21 23.54
CA ARG A 141 22.62 11.43 22.14
C ARG A 141 22.30 10.16 21.35
N VAL A 142 21.41 10.30 20.39
CA VAL A 142 21.04 9.26 19.43
C VAL A 142 21.37 9.79 18.04
N GLU A 143 22.25 9.11 17.33
CA GLU A 143 22.63 9.51 15.98
C GLU A 143 21.42 9.44 15.04
N TYR A 144 21.29 10.43 14.15
CA TYR A 144 20.13 10.60 13.27
C TYR A 144 19.82 9.34 12.45
N ILE A 145 20.84 8.58 12.03
CA ILE A 145 20.66 7.31 11.31
C ILE A 145 19.75 6.35 12.07
N HIS A 146 19.88 6.23 13.39
CA HIS A 146 19.06 5.33 14.20
C HIS A 146 17.62 5.85 14.35
N CYS A 147 17.45 7.17 14.45
CA CYS A 147 16.13 7.79 14.43
C CYS A 147 15.43 7.55 13.08
N ALA A 148 16.11 7.81 11.97
CA ALA A 148 15.56 7.69 10.63
C ALA A 148 15.12 6.26 10.31
N ILE A 149 15.97 5.26 10.56
CA ILE A 149 15.62 3.85 10.30
C ILE A 149 14.49 3.36 11.20
N LEU A 150 14.43 3.81 12.46
CA LEU A 150 13.37 3.42 13.38
C LEU A 150 12.03 4.04 12.98
N LEU A 151 12.03 5.31 12.58
CA LEU A 151 10.82 5.99 12.12
C LEU A 151 10.25 5.32 10.87
N GLY A 152 11.10 4.92 9.91
CA GLY A 152 10.65 4.14 8.75
C GLY A 152 10.06 2.77 9.13
N TYR A 153 10.62 2.10 10.13
CA TYR A 153 10.05 0.84 10.66
C TYR A 153 8.68 1.05 11.33
N VAL A 154 8.52 2.12 12.12
CA VAL A 154 7.26 2.46 12.78
C VAL A 154 6.20 2.88 11.77
N GLU A 155 6.59 3.66 10.76
CA GLU A 155 5.73 4.02 9.63
C GLU A 155 5.20 2.77 8.94
N ASP A 156 6.05 1.81 8.58
CA ASP A 156 5.65 0.56 7.94
C ASP A 156 4.65 -0.25 8.81
N ILE A 157 4.89 -0.37 10.12
CA ILE A 157 3.94 -1.02 11.03
C ILE A 157 2.58 -0.31 11.03
N LEU A 158 2.59 1.02 11.18
CA LEU A 158 1.35 1.80 11.27
C LEU A 158 0.59 1.77 9.94
N VAL A 159 1.27 1.97 8.82
CA VAL A 159 0.68 1.94 7.49
C VAL A 159 0.06 0.57 7.21
N ASN A 160 0.79 -0.53 7.43
CA ASN A 160 0.26 -1.87 7.22
C ASN A 160 -0.93 -2.17 8.14
N THR A 161 -0.89 -1.72 9.39
CA THR A 161 -1.96 -2.02 10.35
C THR A 161 -3.21 -1.19 10.08
N VAL A 162 -3.05 0.11 9.77
CA VAL A 162 -4.14 0.99 9.37
C VAL A 162 -4.75 0.47 8.07
N ILE A 163 -3.96 0.19 7.02
CA ILE A 163 -4.47 -0.31 5.73
C ILE A 163 -5.35 -1.57 5.88
N ASN A 164 -4.99 -2.45 6.82
CA ASN A 164 -5.68 -3.72 7.01
C ASN A 164 -6.77 -3.69 8.10
N HIS A 165 -7.05 -2.54 8.75
CA HIS A 165 -8.00 -2.48 9.85
C HIS A 165 -9.46 -2.58 9.36
N PRO A 166 -10.28 -3.55 9.84
CA PRO A 166 -11.61 -3.89 9.33
C PRO A 166 -12.63 -2.74 9.39
N ASP A 167 -12.47 -1.78 10.31
CA ASP A 167 -13.43 -0.68 10.56
C ASP A 167 -13.13 0.65 9.86
N LEU A 168 -12.06 0.75 9.06
CA LEU A 168 -11.85 1.96 8.25
C LEU A 168 -12.85 2.01 7.08
N ASP A 169 -13.60 3.11 6.99
CA ASP A 169 -14.65 3.36 6.00
C ASP A 169 -14.19 2.99 4.58
N LEU A 170 -15.12 2.44 3.79
CA LEU A 170 -14.93 2.09 2.39
C LEU A 170 -14.45 3.29 1.57
N ASN A 171 -14.83 4.52 1.93
CA ASN A 171 -14.33 5.73 1.27
C ASN A 171 -12.85 6.02 1.61
N ALA A 172 -12.41 5.78 2.84
CA ALA A 172 -11.01 5.90 3.23
C ALA A 172 -10.14 4.81 2.57
N ARG A 173 -10.72 3.61 2.35
CA ARG A 173 -10.09 2.52 1.59
C ARG A 173 -10.11 2.75 0.08
N ALA A 174 -11.15 3.39 -0.45
CA ALA A 174 -11.23 3.80 -1.85
C ALA A 174 -10.34 5.01 -2.14
N ALA A 175 -10.07 5.85 -1.15
CA ALA A 175 -9.04 6.90 -1.21
C ALA A 175 -7.60 6.34 -1.19
N ASN A 176 -7.43 5.05 -0.88
CA ASN A 176 -6.16 4.36 -1.04
C ASN A 176 -5.91 4.10 -2.53
N LYS A 177 -4.88 4.76 -3.08
CA LYS A 177 -4.46 4.64 -4.50
C LYS A 177 -4.09 3.22 -4.93
N ASN A 178 -3.95 2.28 -3.99
CA ASN A 178 -3.52 0.90 -4.24
C ASN A 178 -4.65 -0.13 -4.23
N SER A 179 -5.93 0.27 -4.05
CA SER A 179 -7.07 -0.63 -4.12
C SER A 179 -8.20 -0.08 -4.98
N MET A 180 -8.87 -0.97 -5.72
CA MET A 180 -10.08 -0.66 -6.47
C MET A 180 -11.18 -1.68 -6.15
N PHE A 181 -12.43 -1.24 -6.26
CA PHE A 181 -13.61 -2.10 -6.12
C PHE A 181 -14.29 -2.28 -7.47
N VAL A 182 -14.72 -3.51 -7.75
CA VAL A 182 -15.61 -3.79 -8.88
C VAL A 182 -17.03 -3.69 -8.38
N MET A 183 -17.68 -2.57 -8.72
CA MET A 183 -19.04 -2.28 -8.31
C MET A 183 -20.03 -2.81 -9.34
N PRO A 184 -21.09 -3.51 -8.93
CA PRO A 184 -22.20 -3.84 -9.82
C PRO A 184 -23.02 -2.56 -10.13
N PRO A 185 -23.80 -2.56 -11.23
CA PRO A 185 -24.61 -1.40 -11.59
C PRO A 185 -25.75 -1.14 -10.59
N GLY A 186 -25.89 0.10 -10.13
CA GLY A 186 -27.00 0.57 -9.30
C GLY A 186 -26.58 1.21 -7.97
N PRO A 187 -27.48 1.95 -7.30
CA PRO A 187 -27.20 2.59 -6.02
C PRO A 187 -27.12 1.56 -4.87
N ASN A 188 -26.28 1.84 -3.86
CA ASN A 188 -26.15 1.09 -2.61
C ASN A 188 -25.82 -0.41 -2.74
N GLN A 189 -25.10 -0.79 -3.80
CA GLN A 189 -24.68 -2.18 -3.97
C GLN A 189 -23.36 -2.45 -3.24
N GLN A 190 -23.20 -3.68 -2.75
CA GLN A 190 -21.92 -4.15 -2.22
C GLN A 190 -20.95 -4.42 -3.38
N PRO A 191 -19.64 -4.21 -3.18
CA PRO A 191 -18.64 -4.56 -4.19
C PRO A 191 -18.70 -6.06 -4.48
N LEU A 192 -18.56 -6.45 -5.75
CA LEU A 192 -18.44 -7.85 -6.15
C LEU A 192 -17.01 -8.35 -5.94
N TYR A 193 -16.03 -7.49 -6.23
CA TYR A 193 -14.61 -7.80 -6.08
C TYR A 193 -13.85 -6.63 -5.49
N ARG A 194 -12.77 -6.93 -4.78
CA ARG A 194 -11.73 -6.00 -4.37
C ARG A 194 -10.43 -6.39 -5.04
N VAL A 195 -9.81 -5.45 -5.73
CA VAL A 195 -8.49 -5.62 -6.33
C VAL A 195 -7.50 -4.76 -5.54
N THR A 196 -6.33 -5.32 -5.25
CA THR A 196 -5.25 -4.63 -4.53
C THR A 196 -3.95 -4.79 -5.29
N VAL A 197 -3.11 -3.75 -5.26
CA VAL A 197 -1.77 -3.77 -5.84
C VAL A 197 -0.74 -3.48 -4.74
N GLU A 198 0.28 -4.33 -4.65
CA GLU A 198 1.38 -4.17 -3.70
C GLU A 198 2.73 -4.38 -4.41
N MET A 199 3.80 -3.88 -3.81
CA MET A 199 5.16 -4.11 -4.30
C MET A 199 5.79 -5.26 -3.52
N ASP A 200 6.23 -6.30 -4.23
CA ASP A 200 7.00 -7.42 -3.67
C ASP A 200 8.50 -7.08 -3.73
N LEU A 201 9.09 -6.97 -2.54
CA LEU A 201 10.49 -6.66 -2.29
C LEU A 201 11.30 -7.86 -1.80
N ASN A 202 10.82 -9.09 -2.04
CA ASN A 202 11.55 -10.30 -1.68
C ASN A 202 13.00 -10.26 -2.23
N PRO A 203 14.05 -10.33 -1.38
CA PRO A 203 15.43 -10.12 -1.82
C PRO A 203 15.96 -11.23 -2.75
N PHE A 204 15.24 -12.34 -2.89
CA PHE A 204 15.58 -13.43 -3.78
C PHE A 204 14.86 -13.35 -5.15
N LEU A 205 13.96 -12.38 -5.34
CA LEU A 205 13.20 -12.19 -6.56
C LEU A 205 13.39 -10.76 -7.10
N PRO A 206 13.26 -10.55 -8.43
CA PRO A 206 13.17 -9.19 -8.96
C PRO A 206 11.97 -8.45 -8.35
N VAL A 207 12.16 -7.16 -8.06
CA VAL A 207 11.08 -6.27 -7.61
C VAL A 207 9.90 -6.38 -8.56
N SER A 208 8.73 -6.67 -8.02
CA SER A 208 7.52 -6.95 -8.78
C SER A 208 6.32 -6.21 -8.21
N TYR A 209 5.38 -5.81 -9.07
CA TYR A 209 4.03 -5.44 -8.63
C TYR A 209 3.17 -6.68 -8.60
N VAL A 210 2.55 -6.95 -7.45
CA VAL A 210 1.63 -8.06 -7.24
C VAL A 210 0.21 -7.50 -7.19
N THR A 211 -0.64 -7.97 -8.08
CA THR A 211 -2.08 -7.66 -8.09
C THR A 211 -2.84 -8.86 -7.56
N LYS A 212 -3.67 -8.65 -6.55
CA LYS A 212 -4.53 -9.68 -5.93
C LYS A 212 -6.00 -9.32 -6.13
N ILE A 213 -6.79 -10.30 -6.52
CA ILE A 213 -8.21 -10.16 -6.82
C ILE A 213 -8.99 -11.01 -5.82
N TYR A 214 -9.79 -10.34 -4.99
CA TYR A 214 -10.63 -10.98 -3.99
C TYR A 214 -12.09 -10.86 -4.40
N ARG A 215 -12.84 -11.96 -4.30
CA ARG A 215 -14.31 -11.94 -4.32
C ARG A 215 -14.81 -11.42 -2.98
N CYS A 216 -15.73 -10.48 -3.01
CA CYS A 216 -16.41 -9.96 -1.84
C CYS A 216 -17.71 -10.73 -1.61
N GLY A 217 -17.82 -11.43 -0.48
CA GLY A 217 -19.05 -12.12 -0.06
C GLY A 217 -19.88 -11.27 0.90
N GLY A 218 -21.19 -11.53 0.94
CA GLY A 218 -22.06 -10.99 1.99
C GLY A 218 -21.58 -11.47 3.37
N GLY A 219 -21.44 -10.55 4.33
CA GLY A 219 -20.99 -10.86 5.69
C GLY A 219 -19.49 -10.68 5.97
N GLY A 220 -18.74 -9.99 5.08
CA GLY A 220 -17.34 -9.60 5.33
C GLY A 220 -16.31 -10.67 4.98
N HIS A 221 -16.73 -11.79 4.38
CA HIS A 221 -15.81 -12.81 3.89
C HIS A 221 -15.21 -12.39 2.54
N THR A 222 -13.89 -12.50 2.40
CA THR A 222 -13.18 -12.24 1.13
C THR A 222 -12.39 -13.46 0.71
N GLU A 223 -12.63 -13.96 -0.49
CA GLU A 223 -11.97 -15.14 -1.06
C GLU A 223 -10.96 -14.70 -2.13
N LEU A 224 -9.73 -15.20 -2.08
CA LEU A 224 -8.70 -14.88 -3.08
C LEU A 224 -8.91 -15.74 -4.34
N ILE A 225 -9.31 -15.09 -5.44
CA ILE A 225 -9.66 -15.75 -6.70
C ILE A 225 -8.46 -15.84 -7.64
N GLY A 226 -7.67 -14.77 -7.70
CA GLY A 226 -6.52 -14.68 -8.58
C GLY A 226 -5.44 -13.74 -8.06
N GLU A 227 -4.21 -14.03 -8.42
CA GLU A 227 -3.04 -13.23 -8.10
C GLU A 227 -2.08 -13.27 -9.28
N PHE A 228 -1.53 -12.13 -9.67
CA PHE A 228 -0.45 -12.10 -10.66
C PHE A 228 0.61 -11.09 -10.30
N ALA A 229 1.85 -11.40 -10.67
CA ALA A 229 3.02 -10.59 -10.38
C ALA A 229 3.77 -10.27 -11.67
N PHE A 230 4.10 -9.00 -11.86
CA PHE A 230 4.93 -8.52 -12.97
C PHE A 230 6.20 -7.87 -12.42
N ALA A 231 7.36 -8.41 -12.78
CA ALA A 231 8.63 -7.78 -12.42
C ALA A 231 8.83 -6.46 -13.15
N VAL A 232 9.37 -5.44 -12.47
CA VAL A 232 9.53 -4.09 -13.02
C VAL A 232 10.61 -4.04 -14.09
N ASN A 233 11.77 -4.62 -13.79
CA ASN A 233 12.96 -4.61 -14.66
C ASN A 233 13.34 -6.01 -15.16
N ASN A 234 12.35 -6.91 -15.28
CA ASN A 234 12.57 -8.28 -15.68
C ASN A 234 11.35 -8.85 -16.42
N LYS A 235 11.59 -9.78 -17.36
CA LYS A 235 10.52 -10.47 -18.10
C LYS A 235 9.70 -11.44 -17.23
N ARG A 236 10.14 -11.73 -16.00
CA ARG A 236 9.43 -12.57 -15.04
C ARG A 236 8.01 -12.05 -14.82
N ALA A 237 7.04 -12.90 -15.10
CA ALA A 237 5.64 -12.70 -14.73
C ALA A 237 5.04 -14.06 -14.34
N VAL A 238 4.29 -14.07 -13.24
CA VAL A 238 3.68 -15.28 -12.66
C VAL A 238 2.21 -14.99 -12.41
N ILE A 239 1.38 -16.01 -12.57
CA ILE A 239 -0.04 -15.96 -12.27
C ILE A 239 -0.47 -17.17 -11.47
N ARG A 240 -1.39 -16.93 -10.54
CA ARG A 240 -2.10 -17.93 -9.76
C ARG A 240 -3.60 -17.71 -9.87
N MET A 241 -4.33 -18.77 -10.13
CA MET A 241 -5.80 -18.77 -10.14
C MET A 241 -6.28 -20.10 -9.55
N GLY A 242 -7.05 -20.04 -8.47
CA GLY A 242 -7.33 -21.20 -7.63
C GLY A 242 -6.03 -21.89 -7.17
N ASP A 243 -5.94 -23.19 -7.41
CA ASP A 243 -4.77 -24.02 -7.06
C ASP A 243 -3.68 -24.03 -8.14
N THR A 244 -3.92 -23.40 -9.30
CA THR A 244 -2.97 -23.41 -10.41
C THR A 244 -2.05 -22.20 -10.31
N THR A 245 -0.74 -22.43 -10.22
CA THR A 245 0.30 -21.39 -10.33
C THR A 245 1.19 -21.67 -11.52
N THR A 246 1.40 -20.68 -12.40
CA THR A 246 2.22 -20.85 -13.60
C THR A 246 2.89 -19.54 -14.03
N ARG A 247 3.85 -19.63 -14.96
CA ARG A 247 4.40 -18.44 -15.63
C ARG A 247 3.32 -17.83 -16.51
N LEU A 248 3.26 -16.50 -16.58
CA LEU A 248 2.27 -15.83 -17.42
C LEU A 248 2.39 -16.24 -18.89
N SER A 249 3.62 -16.45 -19.38
CA SER A 249 3.88 -16.93 -20.75
C SER A 249 3.28 -18.31 -21.05
N SER A 250 2.87 -19.06 -20.03
CA SER A 250 2.20 -20.35 -20.19
C SER A 250 0.67 -20.22 -20.20
N ALA A 251 0.13 -19.08 -19.77
CA ALA A 251 -1.30 -18.82 -19.66
C ALA A 251 -1.80 -17.79 -20.69
N LEU A 252 -0.96 -16.86 -21.14
CA LEU A 252 -1.33 -15.79 -22.07
C LEU A 252 -0.39 -15.75 -23.27
N TYR A 253 -0.97 -15.76 -24.48
CA TYR A 253 -0.24 -15.79 -25.75
C TYR A 253 -0.82 -14.77 -26.72
N SER A 254 0.01 -14.20 -27.60
CA SER A 254 -0.48 -13.39 -28.72
C SER A 254 -1.12 -14.26 -29.80
N VAL A 255 -2.31 -13.88 -30.26
CA VAL A 255 -2.97 -14.48 -31.42
C VAL A 255 -2.37 -13.83 -32.67
N ASN A 256 -1.94 -14.64 -33.64
CA ASN A 256 -1.33 -14.17 -34.90
C ASN A 256 -0.20 -13.15 -34.69
N SER A 257 0.58 -13.31 -33.62
CA SER A 257 1.67 -12.39 -33.23
C SER A 257 1.23 -10.94 -33.00
N SER A 258 -0.07 -10.68 -32.83
CA SER A 258 -0.59 -9.36 -32.51
C SER A 258 -0.25 -8.96 -31.07
N PRO A 259 0.25 -7.75 -30.83
CA PRO A 259 0.51 -7.26 -29.47
C PRO A 259 -0.76 -6.82 -28.74
N ARG A 260 -1.92 -6.84 -29.40
CA ARG A 260 -3.22 -6.38 -28.86
C ARG A 260 -4.33 -7.43 -29.01
N HIS A 261 -3.97 -8.67 -29.32
CA HIS A 261 -4.92 -9.77 -29.43
C HIS A 261 -4.34 -10.98 -28.70
N PHE A 262 -5.01 -11.41 -27.63
CA PHE A 262 -4.49 -12.39 -26.70
C PHE A 262 -5.37 -13.64 -26.64
N ASN A 263 -4.74 -14.78 -26.44
CA ASN A 263 -5.33 -16.07 -26.14
C ASN A 263 -4.94 -16.43 -24.70
N TRP A 264 -5.95 -16.63 -23.86
CA TRP A 264 -5.86 -16.99 -22.46
C TRP A 264 -6.21 -18.46 -22.26
N ILE A 265 -5.37 -19.18 -21.52
CA ILE A 265 -5.55 -20.60 -21.18
C ILE A 265 -5.19 -20.80 -19.70
N LEU A 266 -6.16 -20.57 -18.82
CA LEU A 266 -6.08 -20.89 -17.41
C LEU A 266 -7.51 -21.06 -16.88
N GLY A 267 -8.03 -22.29 -16.96
CA GLY A 267 -9.48 -22.56 -16.87
C GLY A 267 -10.08 -22.69 -18.27
N ASN A 268 -11.03 -21.82 -18.61
CA ASN A 268 -11.62 -21.76 -19.94
C ASN A 268 -10.67 -21.06 -20.93
N ARG A 269 -10.81 -21.41 -22.21
CA ARG A 269 -10.06 -20.74 -23.28
C ARG A 269 -10.77 -19.45 -23.66
N LEU A 270 -10.20 -18.30 -23.27
CA LEU A 270 -10.74 -16.98 -23.59
C LEU A 270 -9.86 -16.28 -24.62
N HIS A 271 -10.45 -15.50 -25.52
CA HIS A 271 -9.71 -14.61 -26.40
C HIS A 271 -10.07 -13.16 -26.07
N TRP A 272 -9.05 -12.30 -26.03
CA TRP A 272 -9.18 -10.85 -25.79
C TRP A 272 -8.68 -10.07 -27.00
N ASP A 273 -9.58 -9.42 -27.72
CA ASP A 273 -9.25 -8.54 -28.86
C ASP A 273 -9.33 -7.06 -28.43
N CYS A 274 -8.18 -6.43 -28.28
CA CYS A 274 -7.99 -5.04 -27.87
C CYS A 274 -7.44 -4.17 -29.00
N ARG A 275 -7.60 -4.59 -30.26
CA ARG A 275 -7.10 -3.83 -31.42
C ARG A 275 -7.87 -2.54 -31.66
N GLN A 276 -9.10 -2.44 -31.18
CA GLN A 276 -9.92 -1.24 -31.29
C GLN A 276 -9.56 -0.24 -30.18
N VAL A 277 -9.52 1.04 -30.54
CA VAL A 277 -9.31 2.18 -29.63
C VAL A 277 -10.50 3.13 -29.80
N LEU A 278 -11.02 3.65 -28.69
CA LEU A 278 -12.11 4.62 -28.65
C LEU A 278 -11.62 6.03 -28.95
N GLU A 279 -12.53 6.97 -29.19
CA GLU A 279 -12.21 8.37 -29.52
C GLU A 279 -11.40 9.07 -28.41
N ASP A 280 -11.59 8.67 -27.16
CA ASP A 280 -10.88 9.21 -25.99
C ASP A 280 -9.49 8.58 -25.76
N GLY A 281 -9.06 7.66 -26.63
CA GLY A 281 -7.81 6.92 -26.52
C GLY A 281 -7.89 5.64 -25.69
N SER A 282 -9.05 5.33 -25.09
CA SER A 282 -9.23 4.12 -24.30
C SER A 282 -9.22 2.86 -25.18
N PRO A 283 -8.46 1.81 -24.83
CA PRO A 283 -8.59 0.51 -25.49
C PRO A 283 -10.01 -0.06 -25.33
N ARG A 284 -10.58 -0.65 -26.38
CA ARG A 284 -11.81 -1.45 -26.29
C ARG A 284 -11.44 -2.92 -26.45
N CYS A 285 -11.38 -3.63 -25.33
CA CYS A 285 -11.02 -5.04 -25.26
C CYS A 285 -12.27 -5.92 -25.25
N VAL A 286 -12.50 -6.69 -26.31
CA VAL A 286 -13.62 -7.64 -26.39
C VAL A 286 -13.14 -9.05 -26.00
N CYS A 287 -13.78 -9.62 -24.97
CA CYS A 287 -13.57 -11.00 -24.56
C CYS A 287 -14.58 -11.92 -25.24
N TYR A 288 -14.11 -13.01 -25.85
CA TYR A 288 -14.96 -13.99 -26.51
C TYR A 288 -14.43 -15.42 -26.35
N LEU A 289 -15.33 -16.40 -26.40
CA LEU A 289 -14.99 -17.81 -26.45
C LEU A 289 -14.79 -18.23 -27.90
N PRO A 290 -13.64 -18.80 -28.30
CA PRO A 290 -13.44 -19.22 -29.68
C PRO A 290 -14.46 -20.28 -30.07
N SER A 291 -15.01 -20.20 -31.29
CA SER A 291 -15.86 -21.25 -31.83
C SER A 291 -15.06 -22.56 -31.91
N ASP A 292 -15.67 -23.67 -31.50
CA ASP A 292 -15.12 -25.02 -31.73
C ASP A 292 -15.05 -25.27 -33.24
N ALA A 293 -13.96 -24.85 -33.89
CA ALA A 293 -13.69 -25.13 -35.29
C ALA A 293 -13.24 -26.59 -35.46
N GLY A 294 -14.15 -27.51 -35.15
CA GLY A 294 -14.04 -28.96 -35.31
C GLY A 294 -14.91 -29.54 -36.44
N VAL A 295 -15.65 -28.72 -37.19
CA VAL A 295 -16.36 -29.17 -38.40
C VAL A 295 -15.90 -28.33 -39.57
N ARG A 296 -15.01 -28.91 -40.39
CA ARG A 296 -14.60 -28.36 -41.69
C ARG A 296 -15.82 -28.34 -42.61
N SER A 297 -16.53 -27.22 -42.68
CA SER A 297 -17.35 -26.90 -43.85
C SER A 297 -16.47 -26.12 -44.82
N SER A 298 -15.90 -26.84 -45.79
CA SER A 298 -15.31 -26.25 -46.98
C SER A 298 -16.43 -25.65 -47.82
N THR A 299 -16.67 -24.34 -47.69
CA THR A 299 -17.20 -23.38 -48.70
C THR A 299 -17.92 -22.23 -48.02
N SER A 300 -17.19 -21.19 -47.62
CA SER A 300 -17.67 -19.81 -47.67
C SER A 300 -16.52 -18.86 -47.37
N SER A 301 -16.33 -17.89 -48.26
CA SER A 301 -15.41 -16.77 -48.11
C SER A 301 -16.03 -15.67 -47.25
N THR A 302 -16.52 -16.01 -46.07
CA THR A 302 -16.98 -15.05 -45.06
C THR A 302 -15.87 -14.83 -44.02
N PRO A 303 -15.71 -13.61 -43.48
CA PRO A 303 -14.64 -13.32 -42.54
C PRO A 303 -14.80 -14.19 -41.30
N GLU A 304 -13.71 -14.83 -40.88
CA GLU A 304 -13.45 -15.57 -39.63
C GLU A 304 -14.66 -15.65 -38.67
N SER A 305 -15.18 -16.86 -38.41
CA SER A 305 -16.27 -17.05 -37.44
C SER A 305 -15.82 -16.56 -36.06
N ARG A 306 -16.11 -15.30 -35.74
CA ARG A 306 -15.87 -14.72 -34.42
C ARG A 306 -16.70 -15.52 -33.42
N GLY A 307 -16.06 -15.89 -32.34
CA GLY A 307 -16.67 -16.71 -31.29
C GLY A 307 -17.75 -15.96 -30.50
N LEU A 308 -18.25 -16.57 -29.42
CA LEU A 308 -19.28 -15.95 -28.58
C LEU A 308 -18.67 -14.84 -27.73
N ASP A 309 -19.02 -13.58 -27.98
CA ASP A 309 -18.64 -12.45 -27.13
C ASP A 309 -19.26 -12.61 -25.73
N ILE A 310 -18.44 -12.52 -24.68
CA ILE A 310 -18.86 -12.74 -23.27
C ILE A 310 -18.60 -11.53 -22.36
N ALA A 311 -17.69 -10.62 -22.73
CA ALA A 311 -17.49 -9.35 -22.03
C ALA A 311 -16.81 -8.30 -22.91
N ILE A 312 -16.91 -7.03 -22.49
CA ILE A 312 -16.15 -5.91 -23.04
C ILE A 312 -15.52 -5.16 -21.86
N PHE A 313 -14.20 -5.04 -21.89
CA PHE A 313 -13.44 -4.26 -20.93
C PHE A 313 -12.89 -2.99 -21.60
N THR A 314 -13.12 -1.85 -20.96
CA THR A 314 -12.62 -0.55 -21.40
C THR A 314 -11.83 0.06 -20.25
N PRO A 315 -10.50 -0.13 -20.21
CA PRO A 315 -9.65 0.56 -19.25
C PRO A 315 -9.55 2.05 -19.59
N PRO A 316 -9.10 2.89 -18.64
CA PRO A 316 -8.86 4.30 -18.91
C PRO A 316 -7.77 4.50 -19.97
N PRO A 317 -7.73 5.66 -20.62
CA PRO A 317 -6.72 5.95 -21.63
C PRO A 317 -5.32 6.04 -20.97
N PRO A 318 -4.32 5.29 -21.46
CA PRO A 318 -3.04 5.13 -20.77
C PRO A 318 -2.20 6.41 -20.70
N ASP A 319 -2.34 7.30 -21.69
CA ASP A 319 -1.52 8.51 -21.84
C ASP A 319 -2.20 9.78 -21.30
N ARG A 320 -3.35 9.66 -20.64
CA ARG A 320 -4.11 10.82 -20.14
C ARG A 320 -3.70 11.18 -18.72
N SER A 321 -3.62 12.48 -18.44
CA SER A 321 -3.42 12.95 -17.06
C SER A 321 -4.69 12.76 -16.22
N PRO A 322 -4.57 12.50 -14.91
CA PRO A 322 -5.71 12.46 -14.00
C PRO A 322 -6.54 13.76 -14.00
N PRO A 323 -7.85 13.71 -13.70
CA PRO A 323 -8.63 12.53 -13.35
C PRO A 323 -8.91 11.64 -14.58
N LEU A 324 -8.72 10.34 -14.41
CA LEU A 324 -9.03 9.34 -15.43
C LEU A 324 -10.50 8.92 -15.30
N PRO A 325 -11.19 8.59 -16.40
CA PRO A 325 -12.50 7.95 -16.32
C PRO A 325 -12.37 6.59 -15.63
N ASP A 326 -13.45 6.14 -14.98
CA ASP A 326 -13.49 4.79 -14.39
C ASP A 326 -13.38 3.72 -15.48
N ALA A 327 -12.64 2.65 -15.18
CA ALA A 327 -12.63 1.47 -16.01
C ALA A 327 -14.03 0.82 -16.03
N THR A 328 -14.48 0.38 -17.20
CA THR A 328 -15.79 -0.27 -17.33
C THR A 328 -15.63 -1.71 -17.80
N LEU A 329 -16.41 -2.61 -17.19
CA LEU A 329 -16.50 -4.01 -17.58
C LEU A 329 -17.97 -4.35 -17.82
N LEU A 330 -18.34 -4.48 -19.10
CA LEU A 330 -19.64 -5.01 -19.51
C LEU A 330 -19.52 -6.53 -19.59
N VAL A 331 -20.40 -7.26 -18.91
CA VAL A 331 -20.43 -8.73 -18.92
C VAL A 331 -21.76 -9.17 -19.51
N TYR A 332 -21.73 -10.03 -20.52
CA TYR A 332 -22.94 -10.60 -21.11
C TYR A 332 -23.47 -11.76 -20.27
N PRO A 333 -24.74 -12.17 -20.41
CA PRO A 333 -25.35 -13.22 -19.58
C PRO A 333 -24.51 -14.50 -19.42
N TYR A 334 -23.89 -14.98 -20.51
CA TYR A 334 -23.02 -16.16 -20.46
C TYR A 334 -21.69 -15.88 -19.73
N GLY A 335 -21.15 -14.67 -19.86
CA GLY A 335 -19.92 -14.25 -19.19
C GLY A 335 -20.02 -14.21 -17.66
N HIS A 336 -21.23 -14.05 -17.10
CA HIS A 336 -21.39 -14.06 -15.64
C HIS A 336 -20.95 -15.37 -14.97
N GLN A 337 -21.05 -16.50 -15.68
CA GLN A 337 -20.57 -17.80 -15.18
C GLN A 337 -19.04 -17.89 -15.15
N LEU A 338 -18.37 -17.03 -15.91
CA LEU A 338 -16.92 -16.96 -16.07
C LEU A 338 -16.33 -15.67 -15.47
N LEU A 339 -17.09 -14.98 -14.61
CA LEU A 339 -16.76 -13.61 -14.17
C LEU A 339 -15.39 -13.51 -13.49
N ASP A 340 -15.04 -14.50 -12.67
CA ASP A 340 -13.73 -14.61 -12.04
C ASP A 340 -12.58 -14.62 -13.06
N GLU A 341 -12.69 -15.51 -14.06
CA GLU A 341 -11.69 -15.63 -15.11
C GLU A 341 -11.63 -14.38 -15.98
N ILE A 342 -12.79 -13.77 -16.29
CA ILE A 342 -12.88 -12.52 -17.05
C ILE A 342 -12.18 -11.39 -16.31
N ILE A 343 -12.43 -11.20 -15.00
CA ILE A 343 -11.81 -10.09 -14.24
C ILE A 343 -10.31 -10.26 -14.15
N VAL A 344 -9.83 -11.46 -13.80
CA VAL A 344 -8.39 -11.70 -13.67
C VAL A 344 -7.70 -11.57 -15.04
N SER A 345 -8.26 -12.16 -16.09
CA SER A 345 -7.67 -12.07 -17.44
C SER A 345 -7.72 -10.66 -18.02
N ALA A 346 -8.80 -9.89 -17.78
CA ALA A 346 -8.91 -8.49 -18.21
C ALA A 346 -7.80 -7.62 -17.59
N LEU A 347 -7.57 -7.75 -16.29
CA LEU A 347 -6.52 -6.99 -15.58
C LEU A 347 -5.11 -7.40 -16.03
N VAL A 348 -4.90 -8.68 -16.34
CA VAL A 348 -3.63 -9.14 -16.92
C VAL A 348 -3.43 -8.58 -18.32
N VAL A 349 -4.47 -8.56 -19.15
CA VAL A 349 -4.43 -7.99 -20.51
C VAL A 349 -4.14 -6.50 -20.47
N GLU A 350 -4.77 -5.76 -19.55
CA GLU A 350 -4.49 -4.34 -19.31
C GLU A 350 -3.00 -4.10 -19.05
N ARG A 351 -2.41 -4.85 -18.10
CA ARG A 351 -0.99 -4.74 -17.79
C ARG A 351 -0.08 -5.08 -18.95
N MET A 352 -0.50 -5.96 -19.86
CA MET A 352 0.24 -6.29 -21.07
C MET A 352 0.16 -5.20 -22.13
N LEU A 353 -0.94 -4.44 -22.18
CA LEU A 353 -1.10 -3.31 -23.10
C LEU A 353 -0.27 -2.09 -22.68
N THR A 354 0.00 -1.93 -21.38
CA THR A 354 0.72 -0.77 -20.81
C THR A 354 2.20 -1.07 -20.49
N ARG A 355 2.71 -2.24 -20.86
CA ARG A 355 4.06 -2.70 -20.48
C ARG A 355 5.17 -2.33 -21.44
#